data_AF-A0A1Q5ALT8-F1
#
_entry.id   AF-A0A1Q5ALT8-F1
#
_cell.length_a   1.000
_cell.length_b   1.000
_cell.length_c   1.000
_cell.angle_alpha   90.00
_cell.angle_beta   90.00
_cell.angle_gamma   90.00
#
_symmetry.space_group_name_H-M   'P 1'
#
loop_
_entity.id
_entity.type
_entity.pdbx_description
1 polymer ?
#
loop_
_entity_poly.entity_id
_entity_poly.type
_entity_poly.pdbx_seq_one_letter_code
_entity_poly.pdbx_strand_id
1 'polypeptide(L)'
;MVGAQLRDTAQELAAVLWREHTVYRERSGGMVIRGEHVRRWISLAPAGGRDEILVRAGRILDGGTTAPARSEAVVPLSAGTGVLAATCRRLLADAAADAARPAPDREATGRSRGSRKSRKSARRNGKGRHTGFGSWVVLVCVAGVIALFAYSSAMHG
;
A
#
# COMPACT_ATOMS: atom_id res chain seq x y z
N MET A 1 22.20 11.16 -2.69
CA MET A 1 22.84 10.76 -1.42
C MET A 1 21.85 10.03 -0.51
N VAL A 2 20.66 10.60 -0.21
CA VAL A 2 19.61 9.99 0.63
C VAL A 2 19.24 8.55 0.22
N GLY A 3 19.14 8.25 -1.06
CA GLY A 3 18.77 6.90 -1.52
C GLY A 3 19.80 5.80 -1.24
N ALA A 4 21.09 6.12 -1.14
CA ALA A 4 22.12 5.15 -0.78
C ALA A 4 22.06 4.87 0.73
N GLN A 5 22.03 5.94 1.55
CA GLN A 5 21.89 5.83 3.00
C GLN A 5 20.60 5.08 3.41
N LEU A 6 19.49 5.32 2.72
CA LEU A 6 18.23 4.60 2.97
C LEU A 6 18.34 3.11 2.65
N ARG A 7 19.07 2.74 1.59
CA ARG A 7 19.33 1.34 1.25
C ARG A 7 20.18 0.67 2.33
N ASP A 8 21.27 1.31 2.75
CA ASP A 8 22.19 0.75 3.76
C ASP A 8 21.45 0.56 5.09
N THR A 9 20.68 1.58 5.50
CA THR A 9 19.81 1.51 6.68
C THR A 9 18.78 0.38 6.58
N ALA A 10 18.17 0.19 5.41
CA ALA A 10 17.22 -0.90 5.19
C ALA A 10 17.87 -2.28 5.31
N GLN A 11 19.11 -2.43 4.81
CA GLN A 11 19.86 -3.68 4.92
C GLN A 11 20.24 -4.00 6.37
N GLU A 12 20.74 -3.00 7.11
CA GLU A 12 21.05 -3.17 8.53
C GLU A 12 19.81 -3.53 9.34
N LEU A 13 18.70 -2.80 9.14
CA LEU A 13 17.44 -3.08 9.81
C LEU A 13 16.93 -4.49 9.50
N ALA A 14 17.04 -4.93 8.25
CA ALA A 14 16.58 -6.26 7.86
C ALA A 14 17.32 -7.36 8.63
N ALA A 15 18.65 -7.25 8.75
CA ALA A 15 19.47 -8.19 9.51
C ALA A 15 19.15 -8.20 11.02
N VAL A 16 18.81 -7.05 11.59
CA VAL A 16 18.44 -6.94 13.02
C VAL A 16 17.03 -7.45 13.30
N LEU A 17 16.09 -7.24 12.36
CA LEU A 17 14.69 -7.59 12.55
C LEU A 17 14.44 -9.09 12.33
N TRP A 18 15.07 -9.68 11.31
CA TRP A 18 14.69 -10.98 10.78
C TRP A 18 15.87 -11.83 10.33
N ARG A 19 15.83 -13.13 10.67
CA ARG A 19 16.82 -14.11 10.23
C ARG A 19 16.78 -14.31 8.70
N GLU A 20 15.58 -14.42 8.15
CA GLU A 20 15.36 -14.57 6.71
C GLU A 20 14.60 -13.35 6.18
N HIS A 21 15.19 -12.65 5.22
CA HIS A 21 14.60 -11.42 4.69
C HIS A 21 14.98 -11.20 3.24
N THR A 22 14.13 -10.45 2.53
CA THR A 22 14.47 -9.85 1.24
C THR A 22 14.33 -8.34 1.34
N VAL A 23 15.23 -7.62 0.69
CA VAL A 23 15.19 -6.15 0.63
C VAL A 23 15.16 -5.74 -0.84
N TYR A 24 14.20 -4.91 -1.21
CA TYR A 24 14.11 -4.37 -2.56
C TYR A 24 13.69 -2.90 -2.57
N ARG A 25 13.92 -2.25 -3.71
CA ARG A 25 13.52 -0.85 -3.92
C ARG A 25 12.16 -0.80 -4.61
N GLU A 26 11.25 0.02 -4.08
CA GLU A 26 9.96 0.29 -4.74
C GLU A 26 10.05 1.40 -5.78
N ARG A 27 9.04 1.52 -6.65
CA ARG A 27 9.04 2.49 -7.77
C ARG A 27 9.09 3.95 -7.31
N SER A 28 8.55 4.24 -6.13
CA SER A 28 8.62 5.53 -5.43
C SER A 28 10.02 5.86 -4.87
N GLY A 29 10.96 4.92 -4.94
CA GLY A 29 12.32 5.10 -4.46
C GLY A 29 12.54 4.76 -2.99
N GLY A 30 11.50 4.32 -2.28
CA GLY A 30 11.60 3.72 -0.95
C GLY A 30 12.21 2.32 -0.99
N MET A 31 12.48 1.78 0.20
CA MET A 31 12.99 0.43 0.42
C MET A 31 11.94 -0.40 1.13
N VAL A 32 11.76 -1.65 0.72
CA VAL A 32 10.85 -2.59 1.37
C VAL A 32 11.65 -3.79 1.86
N ILE A 33 11.41 -4.16 3.11
CA ILE A 33 11.93 -5.35 3.76
C ILE A 33 10.78 -6.33 3.89
N ARG A 34 10.93 -7.55 3.36
CA ARG A 34 9.95 -8.64 3.55
C ARG A 34 10.56 -9.79 4.33
N GLY A 35 9.84 -10.22 5.35
CA GLY A 35 10.10 -11.43 6.11
C GLY A 35 9.01 -12.45 5.82
N GLU A 36 9.19 -13.24 4.77
CA GLU A 36 8.20 -14.26 4.35
C GLU A 36 7.93 -15.28 5.48
N HIS A 37 8.98 -15.71 6.18
CA HIS A 37 8.91 -16.65 7.31
C HIS A 37 8.00 -16.17 8.46
N VAL A 38 7.88 -14.85 8.67
CA VAL A 38 6.98 -14.26 9.67
C VAL A 38 5.72 -13.63 9.06
N ARG A 39 5.56 -13.70 7.73
CA ARG A 39 4.47 -13.09 6.96
C ARG A 39 4.31 -11.59 7.25
N ARG A 40 5.42 -10.85 7.37
CA ARG A 40 5.43 -9.40 7.66
C ARG A 40 6.28 -8.63 6.66
N TRP A 41 5.95 -7.36 6.49
CA TRP A 41 6.73 -6.43 5.67
C TRP A 41 6.85 -5.06 6.33
N ILE A 42 7.93 -4.35 6.00
CA ILE A 42 8.19 -2.95 6.38
C ILE A 42 8.59 -2.17 5.12
N SER A 43 8.06 -0.96 4.93
CA SER A 43 8.58 0.00 3.96
C SER A 43 9.20 1.21 4.63
N LEU A 44 10.31 1.70 4.08
CA LEU A 44 10.98 2.94 4.43
C LEU A 44 10.94 3.86 3.20
N ALA A 45 10.33 5.03 3.33
CA ALA A 45 10.27 6.02 2.25
C ALA A 45 10.64 7.41 2.78
N PRO A 46 11.24 8.31 1.99
CA PRO A 46 11.44 9.69 2.40
C PRO A 46 10.09 10.37 2.75
N ALA A 47 10.01 11.08 3.89
CA ALA A 47 8.77 11.69 4.37
C ALA A 47 8.60 13.18 3.97
N GLY A 48 9.40 13.67 3.02
CA GLY A 48 9.37 15.06 2.55
C GLY A 48 10.22 16.03 3.38
N GLY A 49 10.40 15.76 4.69
CA GLY A 49 11.36 16.46 5.54
C GLY A 49 12.81 16.09 5.25
N ARG A 50 13.74 17.00 5.55
CA ARG A 50 15.18 16.72 5.49
C ARG A 50 15.52 15.76 6.63
N ASP A 51 16.05 14.59 6.29
CA ASP A 51 16.35 13.50 7.24
C ASP A 51 15.14 12.74 7.80
N GLU A 52 13.91 12.97 7.30
CA GLU A 52 12.74 12.24 7.79
C GLU A 52 12.38 11.06 6.87
N ILE A 53 12.06 9.92 7.48
CA ILE A 53 11.55 8.75 6.78
C ILE A 53 10.20 8.32 7.33
N LEU A 54 9.30 7.95 6.44
CA LEU A 54 8.04 7.29 6.70
C LEU A 54 8.31 5.78 6.76
N VAL A 55 8.08 5.22 7.93
CA VAL A 55 8.13 3.77 8.19
C VAL A 55 6.69 3.26 8.21
N ARG A 56 6.41 2.25 7.40
CA ARG A 56 5.09 1.58 7.36
C ARG A 56 5.27 0.09 7.55
N ALA A 57 4.35 -0.54 8.29
CA ALA A 57 4.37 -1.96 8.55
C ALA A 57 3.04 -2.62 8.20
N GLY A 58 3.12 -3.88 7.78
CA GLY A 58 1.94 -4.67 7.44
C GLY A 58 2.21 -6.16 7.40
N ARG A 59 1.19 -6.89 6.94
CA ARG A 59 1.24 -8.35 6.77
C ARG A 59 1.38 -8.73 5.30
N ILE A 60 1.99 -9.89 5.10
CA ILE A 60 1.99 -10.58 3.81
C ILE A 60 0.76 -11.48 3.78
N LEU A 61 -0.02 -11.37 2.71
CA LEU A 61 -1.20 -12.20 2.47
C LEU A 61 -0.80 -13.53 1.85
N ASP A 62 -1.69 -14.50 1.95
CA ASP A 62 -1.57 -15.74 1.19
C ASP A 62 -1.52 -15.41 -0.31
N GLY A 63 -0.53 -15.98 -1.02
CA GLY A 63 -0.20 -15.58 -2.39
C GLY A 63 0.89 -14.52 -2.53
N GLY A 64 1.54 -14.12 -1.42
CA GLY A 64 2.75 -13.31 -1.47
C GLY A 64 2.51 -11.83 -1.79
N THR A 65 1.27 -11.34 -1.72
CA THR A 65 0.96 -9.91 -1.83
C THR A 65 1.12 -9.20 -0.49
N THR A 66 1.54 -7.94 -0.48
CA THR A 66 1.59 -7.12 0.74
C THR A 66 0.23 -6.48 0.98
N ALA A 67 -0.37 -6.74 2.14
CA ALA A 67 -1.56 -6.00 2.56
C ALA A 67 -1.22 -4.51 2.72
N PRO A 68 -2.20 -3.59 2.61
CA PRO A 68 -2.01 -2.18 2.95
C PRO A 68 -1.39 -2.02 4.34
N ALA A 69 -0.60 -0.96 4.52
CA ALA A 69 -0.06 -0.61 5.82
C ALA A 69 -1.21 -0.37 6.81
N ARG A 70 -1.07 -0.93 8.00
CA ARG A 70 -2.01 -0.72 9.11
C ARG A 70 -1.41 0.18 10.20
N SER A 71 -0.09 0.34 10.19
CA SER A 71 0.65 1.10 11.18
C SER A 71 1.79 1.84 10.49
N GLU A 72 1.91 3.13 10.79
CA GLU A 72 2.88 4.04 10.16
C GLU A 72 3.47 5.00 11.21
N ALA A 73 4.72 5.43 11.01
CA ALA A 73 5.37 6.45 11.81
C ALA A 73 6.40 7.23 10.98
N VAL A 74 6.60 8.51 11.30
CA VAL A 74 7.70 9.31 10.76
C VAL A 74 8.83 9.33 11.79
N VAL A 75 10.07 9.05 11.35
CA VAL A 75 11.24 8.96 12.22
C VAL A 75 12.43 9.65 11.55
N PRO A 76 13.33 10.31 12.29
CA PRO A 76 14.60 10.79 11.75
C PRO A 76 15.48 9.61 11.30
N LEU A 77 16.05 9.68 10.11
CA LEU A 77 17.01 8.71 9.59
C LEU A 77 18.31 8.74 10.41
N SER A 78 18.68 9.90 10.95
CA SER A 78 19.83 10.07 11.84
C SER A 78 19.64 9.51 13.26
N ALA A 79 18.44 9.05 13.63
CA ALA A 79 18.18 8.49 14.96
C ALA A 79 18.94 7.17 15.26
N GLY A 80 19.53 6.57 14.21
CA GLY A 80 20.33 5.35 14.31
C GLY A 80 19.50 4.06 14.30
N THR A 81 20.17 2.97 13.97
CA THR A 81 19.55 1.65 13.69
C THR A 81 18.80 1.09 14.88
N GLY A 82 19.24 1.35 16.13
CA GLY A 82 18.56 0.87 17.34
C GLY A 82 17.16 1.48 17.53
N VAL A 83 17.02 2.80 17.38
CA VAL A 83 15.74 3.53 17.50
C VAL A 83 14.81 3.14 16.37
N LEU A 84 15.34 3.04 15.14
CA LEU A 84 14.59 2.59 13.98
C LEU A 84 14.09 1.15 14.15
N ALA A 85 14.92 0.24 14.65
CA ALA A 85 14.53 -1.15 14.91
C ALA A 85 13.46 -1.24 16.01
N ALA A 86 13.57 -0.45 17.08
CA ALA A 86 12.54 -0.37 18.11
C ALA A 86 11.20 0.12 17.55
N THR A 87 11.23 1.15 16.70
CA THR A 87 10.02 1.68 16.03
C THR A 87 9.42 0.64 15.09
N CYS A 88 10.24 -0.04 14.30
CA CYS A 88 9.82 -1.13 13.41
C CYS A 88 9.12 -2.25 14.19
N ARG A 89 9.73 -2.70 15.30
CA ARG A 89 9.14 -3.75 16.16
C ARG A 89 7.80 -3.32 16.74
N ARG A 90 7.67 -2.08 17.20
CA ARG A 90 6.40 -1.52 17.67
C ARG A 90 5.34 -1.53 16.58
N LEU A 91 5.66 -1.00 15.38
CA LEU A 91 4.71 -0.98 14.26
C LEU A 91 4.29 -2.38 13.81
N LEU A 92 5.20 -3.35 13.85
CA LEU A 92 4.89 -4.75 13.57
C LEU A 92 3.96 -5.36 14.62
N ALA A 93 4.16 -5.02 15.90
CA ALA A 93 3.27 -5.44 16.98
C ALA A 93 1.87 -4.81 16.84
N ASP A 94 1.81 -3.52 16.54
CA ASP A 94 0.54 -2.81 16.28
C ASP A 94 -0.21 -3.43 15.09
N ALA A 95 0.50 -3.71 13.98
CA ALA A 95 -0.06 -4.38 12.82
C ALA A 95 -0.44 -5.86 13.07
N ALA A 96 0.14 -6.50 14.08
CA ALA A 96 -0.27 -7.84 14.52
C ALA A 96 -1.54 -7.79 15.37
N ALA A 97 -1.63 -6.83 16.28
CA ALA A 97 -2.82 -6.61 17.11
C ALA A 97 -4.05 -6.24 16.28
N ASP A 98 -3.89 -5.37 15.26
CA ASP A 98 -4.99 -5.01 14.35
C ASP A 98 -5.52 -6.22 13.57
N ALA A 99 -4.61 -7.11 13.13
CA ALA A 99 -4.99 -8.33 12.40
C ALA A 99 -5.70 -9.37 13.28
N ALA A 100 -5.46 -9.37 14.60
CA ALA A 100 -6.10 -10.28 15.54
C ALA A 100 -7.49 -9.79 15.98
N ARG A 101 -7.84 -8.53 15.73
CA ARG A 101 -9.15 -8.00 16.11
C ARG A 101 -10.22 -8.64 15.22
N PRO A 102 -11.22 -9.32 15.80
CA PRO A 102 -12.34 -9.85 15.03
C PRO A 102 -13.04 -8.68 14.32
N ALA A 103 -13.41 -8.88 13.05
CA ALA A 103 -14.21 -7.90 12.33
C ALA A 103 -15.48 -7.62 13.17
N PRO A 104 -15.88 -6.36 13.35
CA PRO A 104 -17.10 -6.06 14.10
C PRO A 104 -18.26 -6.83 13.47
N ASP A 105 -18.96 -7.60 14.29
CA ASP A 105 -20.12 -8.40 13.90
C ASP A 105 -21.05 -7.55 13.04
N ARG A 106 -21.11 -7.87 11.74
CA ARG A 106 -22.16 -7.40 10.86
C ARG A 106 -23.39 -8.27 11.06
N GLU A 107 -23.91 -8.36 12.27
CA GLU A 107 -25.18 -9.04 12.52
C GLU A 107 -25.84 -8.47 13.78
N ALA A 108 -26.81 -7.55 13.58
CA ALA A 108 -28.06 -7.42 14.34
C ALA A 108 -28.72 -6.04 14.15
N THR A 109 -29.31 -5.77 12.98
CA THR A 109 -30.54 -4.95 12.93
C THR A 109 -31.53 -5.54 11.94
N GLY A 110 -32.27 -6.53 12.43
CA GLY A 110 -33.49 -6.99 11.78
C GLY A 110 -34.57 -5.90 11.76
N ARG A 111 -35.10 -5.65 10.57
CA ARG A 111 -36.54 -5.53 10.25
C ARG A 111 -37.38 -4.52 11.08
N SER A 112 -37.72 -3.38 10.45
CA SER A 112 -39.07 -2.81 10.58
C SER A 112 -39.49 -2.06 9.32
N ARG A 113 -40.59 -2.54 8.72
CA ARG A 113 -41.40 -1.86 7.70
C ARG A 113 -41.90 -0.52 8.28
N GLY A 114 -41.75 0.57 7.53
CA GLY A 114 -42.36 1.86 7.87
C GLY A 114 -42.36 2.80 6.68
N SER A 115 -43.49 2.85 5.97
CA SER A 115 -43.73 3.69 4.79
C SER A 115 -44.14 5.11 5.17
N ARG A 116 -43.67 6.09 4.37
CA ARG A 116 -44.33 7.34 3.88
C ARG A 116 -43.26 8.43 3.64
N LYS A 117 -42.75 8.61 2.42
CA LYS A 117 -43.31 9.33 1.25
C LYS A 117 -43.23 10.87 1.35
N SER A 118 -42.34 11.46 0.54
CA SER A 118 -42.54 12.72 -0.19
C SER A 118 -41.47 12.80 -1.30
N ARG A 119 -41.72 12.32 -2.54
CA ARG A 119 -42.07 13.11 -3.76
C ARG A 119 -41.26 14.43 -3.82
N LYS A 120 -40.43 14.74 -4.83
CA LYS A 120 -40.61 14.75 -6.30
C LYS A 120 -39.26 15.29 -6.87
N SER A 121 -38.51 14.64 -7.75
CA SER A 121 -38.56 14.78 -9.22
C SER A 121 -37.68 13.65 -9.83
N ALA A 122 -38.22 12.75 -10.63
CA ALA A 122 -38.28 12.84 -12.10
C ALA A 122 -36.92 13.00 -12.81
N ARG A 123 -36.19 11.89 -12.99
CA ARG A 123 -35.84 11.39 -14.35
C ARG A 123 -35.23 9.98 -14.29
N ARG A 124 -35.89 9.04 -14.96
CA ARG A 124 -35.36 7.72 -15.30
C ARG A 124 -34.46 7.86 -16.53
N ASN A 125 -33.21 7.45 -16.39
CA ASN A 125 -32.34 6.78 -17.36
C ASN A 125 -30.96 6.75 -16.68
N GLY A 126 -30.45 5.61 -16.23
CA GLY A 126 -30.19 4.43 -17.03
C GLY A 126 -28.71 4.45 -17.41
N LYS A 127 -27.94 3.49 -16.88
CA LYS A 127 -26.48 3.34 -16.90
C LYS A 127 -25.72 4.07 -15.78
N GLY A 128 -25.67 3.40 -14.63
CA GLY A 128 -24.48 3.48 -13.80
C GLY A 128 -23.26 3.03 -14.60
N ARG A 129 -22.17 3.78 -14.48
CA ARG A 129 -20.80 3.35 -14.73
C ARG A 129 -19.87 4.40 -14.15
N HIS A 130 -19.43 4.13 -12.93
CA HIS A 130 -18.30 4.82 -12.32
C HIS A 130 -17.04 4.46 -13.10
N THR A 131 -16.64 5.32 -14.02
CA THR A 131 -15.24 5.47 -14.42
C THR A 131 -14.90 6.91 -14.11
N GLY A 132 -14.33 7.13 -12.92
CA GLY A 132 -13.77 8.42 -12.58
C GLY A 132 -12.77 8.85 -13.67
N PHE A 133 -12.62 10.15 -13.88
CA PHE A 133 -11.79 10.74 -14.95
C PHE A 133 -10.41 10.08 -15.10
N GLY A 134 -9.78 9.63 -14.00
CA GLY A 134 -8.51 8.91 -14.04
C GLY A 134 -8.57 7.55 -14.77
N SER A 135 -9.68 6.81 -14.66
CA SER A 135 -9.87 5.53 -15.36
C SER A 135 -10.04 5.71 -16.88
N TRP A 136 -10.53 6.85 -17.32
CA TRP A 136 -10.69 7.15 -18.76
C TRP A 136 -9.35 7.50 -19.40
N VAL A 137 -8.51 8.28 -18.72
CA VAL A 137 -7.15 8.62 -19.17
C VAL A 137 -6.30 7.36 -19.36
N VAL A 138 -6.39 6.39 -18.43
CA VAL A 138 -5.67 5.12 -18.54
C VAL A 138 -6.11 4.33 -19.78
N LEU A 139 -7.41 4.29 -20.07
CA LEU A 139 -7.92 3.60 -21.27
C LEU A 139 -7.41 4.26 -22.57
N VAL A 140 -7.41 5.59 -22.64
CA VAL A 140 -6.88 6.32 -23.81
C VAL A 140 -5.38 6.05 -23.98
N CYS A 141 -4.64 6.05 -22.87
CA CYS A 141 -3.19 5.80 -22.89
C CYS A 141 -2.86 4.37 -23.34
N VAL A 142 -3.58 3.37 -22.81
CA VAL A 142 -3.42 1.96 -23.20
C VAL A 142 -3.78 1.75 -24.67
N ALA A 143 -4.87 2.35 -25.16
CA ALA A 143 -5.26 2.25 -26.56
C ALA A 143 -4.19 2.86 -27.49
N GLY A 144 -3.59 3.98 -27.12
CA GLY A 144 -2.50 4.62 -27.87
C GLY A 144 -1.25 3.74 -27.97
N VAL A 145 -0.84 3.10 -26.86
CA VAL A 145 0.31 2.18 -26.86
C VAL A 145 0.06 0.96 -27.75
N ILE A 146 -1.15 0.39 -27.70
CA ILE A 146 -1.52 -0.75 -28.56
C ILE A 146 -1.49 -0.35 -30.03
N ALA A 147 -2.04 0.81 -30.39
CA ALA A 147 -2.03 1.32 -31.76
C ALA A 147 -0.61 1.58 -32.26
N LEU A 148 0.25 2.19 -31.43
CA LEU A 148 1.65 2.43 -31.77
C LEU A 148 2.42 1.12 -31.97
N PHE A 149 2.19 0.13 -31.10
CA PHE A 149 2.81 -1.19 -31.22
C PHE A 149 2.37 -1.91 -32.50
N ALA A 150 1.07 -1.92 -32.80
CA ALA A 150 0.54 -2.50 -34.03
C ALA A 150 1.11 -1.81 -35.28
N TYR A 151 1.16 -0.48 -35.28
CA TYR A 151 1.73 0.29 -36.39
C TYR A 151 3.22 0.00 -36.58
N SER A 152 3.99 -0.02 -35.49
CA SER A 152 5.41 -0.37 -35.52
C SER A 152 5.63 -1.80 -36.02
N SER A 153 4.78 -2.75 -35.63
CA SER A 153 4.87 -4.15 -36.09
C SER A 153 4.50 -4.30 -37.57
N ALA A 154 3.56 -3.49 -38.07
CA ALA A 154 3.14 -3.50 -39.46
C ALA A 154 4.11 -2.78 -40.41
N MET A 155 4.92 -1.84 -39.90
CA MET A 155 5.92 -1.10 -40.68
C MET A 155 7.32 -1.72 -40.64
N HIS A 156 7.58 -2.66 -39.72
CA HIS A 156 8.87 -3.36 -39.58
C HIS A 156 8.82 -4.85 -39.95
N GLY A 157 7.69 -5.34 -40.49
CA GLY A 157 7.56 -6.64 -41.14
C GLY A 157 7.44 -6.46 -42.65
#